data_AF-A0A950UR42-F1
#
_entry.id   AF-A0A950UR42-F1
#
_cell.length_a   1.000
_cell.length_b   1.000
_cell.length_c   1.000
_cell.angle_alpha   90.00
_cell.angle_beta   90.00
_cell.angle_gamma   90.00
#
_symmetry.space_group_name_H-M   'P 1'
#
loop_
_entity.id
_entity.type
_entity.pdbx_description
1 polymer ?
#
loop_
_entity_poly.entity_id
_entity_poly.type
_entity_poly.pdbx_seq_one_letter_code
_entity_poly.pdbx_strand_id
1 'polypeptide(L)'
;MAPATTVRATGPQNLPATDALRAQLVTAYVAFTHFPARDIAGTQPGSVFYAYLPSTRTYWAVATFEPRAAAAFQTLVNMQDGGDIGIFSRPTGAAWKMQGVGGIPFPCSARLLPELQRLWGLQSPAGCLS
;
A
#
# COMPACT_ATOMS: atom_id res chain seq x y z
N MET A 1 19.49 21.18 34.91
CA MET A 1 19.06 20.20 33.88
C MET A 1 17.75 20.69 33.29
N ALA A 2 17.73 21.06 32.00
CA ALA A 2 16.50 21.45 31.31
C ALA A 2 15.80 20.19 30.75
N PRO A 3 14.45 20.13 30.75
CA PRO A 3 13.74 19.01 30.15
C PRO A 3 13.88 19.03 28.63
N ALA A 4 14.17 17.87 28.03
CA ALA A 4 14.19 17.72 26.59
C ALA A 4 12.74 17.70 26.07
N THR A 5 12.34 18.77 25.37
CA THR A 5 11.06 18.81 24.65
C THR A 5 11.11 17.81 23.51
N THR A 6 10.38 16.70 23.62
CA THR A 6 10.22 15.76 22.51
C THR A 6 9.37 16.45 21.44
N VAL A 7 9.99 16.93 20.36
CA VAL A 7 9.26 17.41 19.18
C VAL A 7 8.49 16.23 18.62
N ARG A 8 7.16 16.27 18.68
CA ARG A 8 6.32 15.30 17.99
C ARG A 8 6.62 15.41 16.50
N ALA A 9 7.12 14.33 15.90
CA ALA A 9 7.29 14.26 14.45
C ALA A 9 5.94 14.54 13.79
N THR A 10 5.85 15.64 13.04
CA THR A 10 4.66 16.07 12.30
C THR A 10 4.53 15.38 10.94
N GLY A 11 5.62 14.84 10.41
CA GLY A 11 5.63 14.09 9.15
C GLY A 11 5.16 12.64 9.28
N PRO A 12 4.98 11.93 8.14
CA PRO A 12 4.64 10.52 8.15
C PRO A 12 5.74 9.70 8.84
N GLN A 13 5.31 8.66 9.54
CA GLN A 13 6.15 7.79 10.35
C GLN A 13 6.18 6.41 9.74
N ASN A 14 7.34 5.94 9.31
CA ASN A 14 7.49 4.59 8.75
C ASN A 14 7.30 3.55 9.87
N LEU A 15 6.61 2.46 9.56
CA LEU A 15 6.24 1.42 10.50
C LEU A 15 6.61 0.04 9.94
N PRO A 16 6.91 -0.95 10.81
CA PRO A 16 7.23 -2.28 10.34
C PRO A 16 6.02 -2.98 9.73
N ALA A 17 6.21 -3.62 8.57
CA ALA A 17 5.19 -4.43 7.92
C ALA A 17 5.17 -5.86 8.50
N THR A 18 4.38 -6.05 9.55
CA THR A 18 4.20 -7.34 10.23
C THR A 18 3.38 -8.33 9.40
N ASP A 19 3.46 -9.61 9.73
CA ASP A 19 2.65 -10.66 9.06
C ASP A 19 1.15 -10.42 9.21
N ALA A 20 0.73 -9.95 10.39
CA ALA A 20 -0.66 -9.57 10.65
C ALA A 20 -1.11 -8.42 9.72
N LEU A 21 -0.25 -7.43 9.48
CA LEU A 21 -0.56 -6.37 8.52
C LEU A 21 -0.67 -6.94 7.10
N ARG A 22 0.28 -7.76 6.66
CA ARG A 22 0.27 -8.37 5.32
C ARG A 22 -1.01 -9.16 5.08
N ALA A 23 -1.46 -9.96 6.05
CA ALA A 23 -2.72 -10.69 5.97
C ALA A 23 -3.95 -9.76 5.85
N GLN A 24 -3.97 -8.64 6.57
CA GLN A 24 -5.03 -7.63 6.45
C GLN A 24 -5.03 -6.97 5.07
N LEU A 25 -3.86 -6.68 4.49
CA LEU A 25 -3.74 -6.10 3.15
C LEU A 25 -4.21 -7.08 2.07
N VAL A 26 -3.87 -8.38 2.18
CA VAL A 26 -4.38 -9.43 1.28
C VAL A 26 -5.91 -9.49 1.34
N THR A 27 -6.49 -9.42 2.55
CA THR A 27 -7.94 -9.42 2.73
C THR A 27 -8.58 -8.21 2.05
N ALA A 28 -8.02 -7.02 2.25
CA ALA A 28 -8.52 -5.80 1.62
C ALA A 28 -8.35 -5.81 0.08
N TYR A 29 -7.27 -6.39 -0.42
CA TYR A 29 -6.98 -6.53 -1.85
C TYR A 29 -8.02 -7.42 -2.53
N VAL A 30 -8.21 -8.65 -2.04
CA VAL A 30 -9.21 -9.59 -2.55
C VAL A 30 -10.62 -9.03 -2.49
N ALA A 31 -10.96 -8.29 -1.42
CA ALA A 31 -12.26 -7.65 -1.30
C ALA A 31 -12.49 -6.55 -2.36
N PHE A 32 -11.43 -5.84 -2.75
CA PHE A 32 -11.50 -4.76 -3.75
C PHE A 32 -11.46 -5.30 -5.19
N THR A 33 -10.59 -6.26 -5.49
CA THR A 33 -10.40 -6.78 -6.84
C THR A 33 -11.38 -7.88 -7.21
N HIS A 34 -12.05 -8.47 -6.22
CA HIS A 34 -12.89 -9.67 -6.36
C HIS A 34 -12.14 -10.90 -6.89
N PHE A 35 -10.80 -10.90 -6.83
CA PHE A 35 -10.03 -12.09 -7.15
C PHE A 35 -10.30 -13.19 -6.12
N PRO A 36 -10.38 -14.47 -6.52
CA PRO A 36 -10.51 -15.55 -5.54
C PRO A 36 -9.33 -15.52 -4.57
N ALA A 37 -9.58 -15.57 -3.26
CA ALA A 37 -8.50 -15.56 -2.26
C ALA A 37 -7.47 -16.68 -2.48
N ARG A 38 -7.93 -17.84 -2.97
CA ARG A 38 -7.07 -18.97 -3.33
C ARG A 38 -6.10 -18.67 -4.47
N ASP A 39 -6.37 -17.67 -5.30
CA ASP A 39 -5.52 -17.29 -6.43
C ASP A 39 -4.39 -16.36 -6.00
N ILE A 40 -4.42 -15.81 -4.78
CA ILE A 40 -3.42 -14.89 -4.27
C ILE A 40 -2.48 -15.63 -3.30
N ALA A 41 -1.17 -15.54 -3.57
CA ALA A 41 -0.12 -16.15 -2.75
C ALA A 41 0.15 -15.32 -1.49
N GLY A 42 0.06 -14.01 -1.61
CA GLY A 42 0.31 -13.05 -0.53
C GLY A 42 0.89 -11.75 -1.08
N THR A 43 1.51 -10.97 -0.20
CA THR A 43 2.33 -9.82 -0.61
C THR A 43 3.70 -10.29 -1.08
N GLN A 44 4.21 -9.74 -2.17
CA GLN A 44 5.58 -9.95 -2.62
C GLN A 44 6.56 -9.59 -1.48
N PRO A 45 7.57 -10.43 -1.18
CA PRO A 45 8.57 -10.13 -0.16
C PRO A 45 9.25 -8.78 -0.38
N GLY A 46 9.40 -7.99 0.68
CA GLY A 46 10.04 -6.67 0.61
C GLY A 46 9.23 -5.54 -0.06
N SER A 47 8.05 -5.82 -0.63
CA SER A 47 7.26 -4.81 -1.37
C SER A 47 6.35 -3.92 -0.49
N VAL A 48 6.20 -4.25 0.79
CA VAL A 48 5.20 -3.59 1.65
C VAL A 48 5.79 -2.37 2.32
N PHE A 49 5.27 -1.21 1.93
CA PHE A 49 5.50 0.05 2.63
C PHE A 49 4.33 0.33 3.57
N TYR A 50 4.61 0.76 4.80
CA TYR A 50 3.59 1.03 5.81
C TYR A 50 3.97 2.22 6.67
N ALA A 51 3.05 3.16 6.83
CA ALA A 51 3.29 4.36 7.61
C ALA A 51 2.03 4.86 8.32
N TYR A 52 2.23 5.62 9.37
CA TYR A 52 1.19 6.45 9.97
C TYR A 52 1.41 7.90 9.58
N LEU A 53 0.37 8.58 9.13
CA LEU A 53 0.38 10.00 8.82
C LEU A 53 -0.37 10.78 9.91
N PRO A 54 0.33 11.48 10.84
CA PRO A 54 -0.31 12.14 11.97
C PRO A 54 -1.28 13.27 11.58
N SER A 55 -1.01 13.99 10.48
CA SER A 55 -1.83 15.12 10.02
C SER A 55 -3.27 14.74 9.72
N THR A 56 -3.48 13.52 9.21
CA THR A 56 -4.80 12.97 8.87
C THR A 56 -5.23 11.82 9.79
N ARG A 57 -4.42 11.49 10.81
CA ARG A 57 -4.62 10.34 11.70
C ARG A 57 -4.93 9.05 10.95
N THR A 58 -4.22 8.83 9.85
CA THR A 58 -4.50 7.75 8.91
C THR A 58 -3.26 6.90 8.69
N TYR A 59 -3.44 5.59 8.75
CA TYR A 59 -2.45 4.61 8.34
C TYR A 59 -2.51 4.42 6.84
N TRP A 60 -1.37 4.31 6.20
CA TRP A 60 -1.23 4.11 4.77
C TRP A 60 -0.32 2.93 4.48
N ALA A 61 -0.64 2.15 3.46
CA ALA A 61 0.23 1.09 2.99
C ALA A 61 0.23 1.00 1.46
N VAL A 62 1.35 0.52 0.92
CA VAL A 62 1.48 0.06 -0.46
C VAL A 62 1.98 -1.36 -0.40
N ALA A 63 1.45 -2.24 -1.24
CA ALA A 63 1.94 -3.61 -1.37
C ALA A 63 1.82 -4.08 -2.81
N THR A 64 2.78 -4.89 -3.24
CA THR A 64 2.66 -5.70 -4.46
C THR A 64 2.19 -7.10 -4.06
N PHE A 65 1.31 -7.70 -4.84
CA PHE A 65 0.72 -9.01 -4.59
C PHE A 65 1.19 -10.03 -5.62
N GLU A 66 1.41 -11.26 -5.19
CA GLU A 66 1.78 -12.35 -6.08
C GLU A 66 0.58 -13.25 -6.35
N PRO A 67 0.28 -13.59 -7.61
CA PRO A 67 -0.65 -14.66 -7.90
C PRO A 67 -0.01 -16.01 -7.54
N ARG A 68 -0.84 -17.00 -7.22
CA ARG A 68 -0.40 -18.40 -7.19
C ARG A 68 -0.17 -18.91 -8.60
N ALA A 69 0.74 -19.87 -8.75
CA ALA A 69 1.00 -20.50 -10.04
C ALA A 69 -0.25 -21.15 -10.67
N ALA A 70 -1.21 -21.60 -9.85
CA ALA A 70 -2.47 -22.19 -10.28
C ALA A 70 -3.65 -21.19 -10.32
N ALA A 71 -3.39 -19.88 -10.24
CA ALA A 71 -4.42 -18.86 -10.32
C ALA A 71 -5.16 -18.93 -11.67
N ALA A 72 -6.43 -18.51 -11.68
CA ALA A 72 -7.19 -18.42 -12.92
C ALA A 72 -6.48 -17.48 -13.92
N PHE A 73 -6.55 -17.83 -15.21
CA PHE A 73 -5.94 -17.02 -16.28
C PHE A 73 -6.38 -15.55 -16.22
N GLN A 74 -7.65 -15.29 -15.92
CA GLN A 74 -8.16 -13.92 -15.78
C GLN A 74 -7.49 -13.16 -14.62
N THR A 75 -7.21 -13.82 -13.49
CA THR A 75 -6.47 -13.22 -12.37
C THR A 75 -5.06 -12.85 -12.81
N LEU A 76 -4.36 -13.76 -13.50
CA LEU A 76 -3.02 -13.51 -14.03
C LEU A 76 -3.01 -12.33 -15.01
N VAL A 77 -4.01 -12.22 -15.88
CA VAL A 77 -4.16 -11.09 -16.80
C VAL A 77 -4.43 -9.79 -16.07
N ASN A 78 -5.36 -9.78 -15.12
CA ASN A 78 -5.73 -8.55 -14.41
C ASN A 78 -4.64 -8.05 -13.46
N MET A 79 -3.71 -8.90 -13.04
CA MET A 79 -2.55 -8.51 -12.22
C MET A 79 -1.40 -7.93 -13.05
N GLN A 80 -1.43 -8.08 -14.38
CA GLN A 80 -0.48 -7.37 -15.25
C GLN A 80 -0.74 -5.86 -15.22
N ASP A 81 0.24 -5.08 -15.68
CA ASP A 81 0.12 -3.63 -15.84
C ASP A 81 -0.22 -2.85 -14.54
N GLY A 82 0.15 -3.41 -13.38
CA GLY A 82 0.05 -2.76 -12.07
C GLY A 82 -1.23 -3.05 -11.30
N GLY A 83 -2.05 -4.01 -11.76
CA GLY A 83 -3.19 -4.53 -10.99
C GLY A 83 -2.78 -5.34 -9.77
N ASP A 84 -1.54 -5.79 -9.72
CA ASP A 84 -0.86 -6.41 -8.58
C ASP A 84 -0.39 -5.42 -7.51
N ILE A 85 -0.43 -4.11 -7.77
CA ILE A 85 -0.01 -3.09 -6.80
C ILE A 85 -1.26 -2.48 -6.15
N GLY A 86 -1.33 -2.51 -4.82
CA GLY A 86 -2.42 -1.87 -4.07
C GLY A 86 -1.96 -0.71 -3.20
N ILE A 87 -2.77 0.35 -3.19
CA ILE A 87 -2.62 1.49 -2.28
C ILE A 87 -3.77 1.43 -1.27
N PHE A 88 -3.45 1.47 0.01
CA PHE A 88 -4.40 1.26 1.10
C PHE A 88 -4.37 2.41 2.08
N SER A 89 -5.53 2.71 2.66
CA SER A 89 -5.62 3.60 3.81
C SER A 89 -6.55 3.02 4.88
N ARG A 90 -6.30 3.44 6.12
CA ARG A 90 -7.07 3.06 7.30
C ARG A 90 -7.02 4.20 8.32
N PRO A 91 -8.10 4.97 8.49
CA PRO A 91 -8.24 5.86 9.64
C PRO A 91 -8.08 5.08 10.95
N THR A 92 -7.52 5.71 11.99
CA THR A 92 -7.38 5.06 13.30
C THR A 92 -8.71 4.51 13.80
N GLY A 93 -8.77 3.21 14.11
CA GLY A 93 -9.97 2.51 14.58
C GLY A 93 -10.89 1.95 13.47
N ALA A 94 -10.55 2.14 12.19
CA ALA A 94 -11.31 1.58 11.06
C ALA A 94 -10.65 0.32 10.48
N ALA A 95 -11.34 -0.35 9.55
CA ALA A 95 -10.78 -1.42 8.73
C ALA A 95 -9.95 -0.86 7.55
N TRP A 96 -9.00 -1.66 7.06
CA TRP A 96 -8.25 -1.32 5.85
C TRP A 96 -9.14 -1.27 4.62
N LYS A 97 -8.91 -0.25 3.78
CA LYS A 97 -9.56 -0.11 2.48
C LYS A 97 -8.52 0.17 1.41
N MET A 98 -8.60 -0.58 0.30
CA MET A 98 -7.84 -0.26 -0.90
C MET A 98 -8.45 0.98 -1.55
N GLN A 99 -7.61 1.96 -1.85
CA GLN A 99 -7.97 3.21 -2.52
C GLN A 99 -7.95 3.06 -4.05
N GLY A 100 -7.20 2.08 -4.52
CA GLY A 100 -7.09 1.72 -5.93
C GLY A 100 -5.81 0.95 -6.21
N VAL A 101 -5.67 0.54 -7.46
CA VAL A 101 -4.44 -0.05 -7.98
C VAL A 101 -3.36 1.03 -8.16
N GLY A 102 -2.10 0.62 -8.02
CA GLY A 102 -0.93 1.48 -8.24
C GLY A 102 -0.74 1.83 -9.72
N GLY A 103 -1.05 0.88 -10.61
CA GLY A 103 -0.85 1.00 -12.06
C GLY A 103 0.63 1.03 -12.45
N ILE A 104 0.92 0.80 -13.73
CA ILE A 104 2.26 1.00 -14.30
C ILE A 104 2.20 2.18 -15.29
N PRO A 105 3.10 3.17 -15.17
CA PRO A 105 4.26 3.19 -14.28
C PRO A 105 3.90 3.67 -12.85
N PHE A 106 4.61 3.18 -11.82
CA PHE A 106 4.30 3.41 -10.39
C PHE A 106 5.34 4.33 -9.71
N PRO A 107 4.94 5.27 -8.84
CA PRO A 107 3.57 5.70 -8.56
C PRO A 107 3.10 6.80 -9.54
N CYS A 108 2.14 6.49 -10.43
CA CYS A 108 1.36 7.52 -11.15
C CYS A 108 0.05 7.90 -10.49
N SER A 109 -0.30 7.26 -9.37
CA SER A 109 -1.58 7.52 -8.74
C SER A 109 -1.53 8.78 -7.85
N ALA A 110 -2.42 9.74 -8.12
CA ALA A 110 -2.75 10.83 -7.20
C ALA A 110 -3.32 10.34 -5.84
N ARG A 111 -3.59 9.04 -5.70
CA ARG A 111 -4.11 8.42 -4.47
C ARG A 111 -3.04 8.24 -3.40
N LEU A 112 -1.76 8.21 -3.77
CA LEU A 112 -0.67 8.15 -2.79
C LEU A 112 -0.15 9.56 -2.51
N LEU A 113 -0.24 10.00 -1.26
CA LEU A 113 0.12 11.35 -0.86
C LEU A 113 1.62 11.64 -1.08
N PRO A 114 2.02 12.84 -1.52
CA PRO A 114 3.42 13.19 -1.78
C PRO A 114 4.36 13.02 -0.57
N GLU A 115 3.84 13.20 0.65
CA GLU A 115 4.60 12.97 1.87
C GLU A 115 5.01 11.50 2.05
N LEU A 116 4.13 10.58 1.69
CA LEU A 116 4.40 9.14 1.74
C LEU A 116 5.30 8.70 0.58
N GLN A 117 5.10 9.27 -0.61
CA GLN A 117 6.02 9.06 -1.74
C GLN A 117 7.46 9.43 -1.37
N ARG A 118 7.66 10.61 -0.77
CA ARG A 118 8.98 11.04 -0.27
C ARG A 118 9.53 10.15 0.84
N LEU A 119 8.68 9.75 1.80
CA LEU A 119 9.09 8.86 2.89
C LEU A 119 9.62 7.51 2.37
N TRP A 120 8.98 6.97 1.33
CA TRP A 120 9.31 5.65 0.79
C TRP A 120 10.23 5.71 -0.43
N GLY A 121 10.71 6.90 -0.82
CA GLY A 121 11.58 7.07 -1.98
C GLY A 121 10.92 6.72 -3.32
N LEU A 122 9.58 6.74 -3.38
CA LEU A 122 8.83 6.45 -4.59
C LEU A 122 8.71 7.73 -5.41
N GLN A 123 9.37 7.78 -6.57
CA GLN A 123 9.34 8.93 -7.46
C GLN A 123 8.35 8.68 -8.58
N SER A 124 7.38 9.60 -8.77
CA SER A 124 6.50 9.53 -9.93
C SER A 124 7.32 9.57 -11.23
N PRO A 125 7.21 8.56 -12.09
CA PRO A 125 7.93 8.55 -13.35
C PRO A 125 7.44 9.65 -14.29
N ALA A 126 8.30 10.09 -15.22
CA ALA A 126 7.92 11.03 -16.26
C ALA A 126 6.79 10.43 -17.12
N GLY A 127 5.68 11.16 -17.30
CA GLY A 127 4.51 10.69 -18.06
C GLY A 127 3.26 10.40 -17.22
N CYS A 128 3.32 10.50 -15.90
CA CYS A 128 2.11 10.53 -15.08
C CYS A 128 1.33 11.84 -15.37
N LEU A 129 0.15 11.74 -15.95
CA LEU A 129 -0.77 12.89 -16.10
C LEU A 129 -1.36 13.19 -14.72
N SER A 130 -1.08 14.39 -14.20
CA SER A 130 -1.56 14.93 -12.92
C SER A 130 -3.06 15.20 -12.93
#